data_AF-A0A7C7SHL4-F1
#
_entry.id   AF-A0A7C7SHL4-F1
#
_cell.length_a   1.000
_cell.length_b   1.000
_cell.length_c   1.000
_cell.angle_alpha   90.00
_cell.angle_beta   90.00
_cell.angle_gamma   90.00
#
_symmetry.space_group_name_H-M   'P 1'
#
loop_
_entity.id
_entity.type
_entity.pdbx_description
1 polymer ?
#
loop_
_entity_poly.entity_id
_entity_poly.type
_entity_poly.pdbx_seq_one_letter_code
_entity_poly.pdbx_strand_id
1 'polypeptide(L)'
;MDQKIATATLSTLSPSTPAHSACETCSFFTLAITSPSTASPTRSLTAILARSTSASPASSTPTRASPATKAVPAPLSLPRRRREDLADLAQRKRLLPAWVLEREAKRLMPKDATDVFVRDFTGQWLDIALLTEIMPDPKFGFTPDYVHMARSETEHFFAEMLRENRPMTDFIDPDFTYTSPLFAKDVYQLDLGSGKKKKDVLRRIELKRGGRVGGLLGQSAIMMATANGVDTQPVLRGVWVLENILGTPPPEPPNDIPALTPDTRGTTTPREMLAAHTKEATCAVCHKQIDPIGFALENFDPVGRWRTKWPNANKAIDASVVLADGTKIRDVVDLKRWLVANIDQFSQCVAEKLMTYAAGRAPNYAERKELADIVRGSAILVTDRLSPTQRKAFGAITACRTAKLGGQRFSCDDC
;
A
#
# COMPACT_ATOMS: atom_id res chain seq x y z
N MET A 1 59.77 37.97 22.34
CA MET A 1 60.17 37.95 23.75
C MET A 1 59.18 37.10 24.52
N ASP A 2 59.45 35.93 25.08
CA ASP A 2 60.48 34.89 25.02
C ASP A 2 59.86 33.74 25.86
N GLN A 3 59.80 32.47 25.43
CA GLN A 3 60.78 31.41 25.75
C GLN A 3 61.24 31.43 27.23
N LYS A 4 61.19 30.40 28.09
CA LYS A 4 61.55 28.97 28.01
C LYS A 4 61.32 28.31 29.42
N ILE A 5 60.85 27.04 29.50
CA ILE A 5 61.53 25.79 29.97
C ILE A 5 61.98 25.69 31.45
N ALA A 6 61.51 24.63 32.16
CA ALA A 6 62.28 23.61 32.93
C ALA A 6 61.31 22.71 33.76
N THR A 7 61.12 21.39 33.57
CA THR A 7 61.91 20.14 33.80
C THR A 7 62.04 19.66 35.26
N ALA A 8 61.48 18.47 35.59
CA ALA A 8 61.97 17.38 36.50
C ALA A 8 60.79 16.46 36.92
N THR A 9 60.61 15.18 36.53
CA THR A 9 61.29 13.88 36.79
C THR A 9 61.17 13.29 38.21
N LEU A 10 60.41 12.18 38.33
CA LEU A 10 60.54 11.00 39.23
C LEU A 10 59.50 9.94 38.77
N SER A 11 59.89 8.86 38.08
CA SER A 11 60.14 7.47 38.55
C SER A 11 59.08 6.89 39.47
N THR A 12 58.57 5.65 39.39
CA THR A 12 58.66 4.45 38.51
C THR A 12 57.58 3.51 39.10
N LEU A 13 56.79 2.81 38.29
CA LEU A 13 56.27 1.44 38.49
C LEU A 13 55.36 1.05 37.29
N SER A 14 55.60 -0.14 36.73
CA SER A 14 54.99 -0.76 35.53
C SER A 14 54.14 -1.98 35.95
N PRO A 15 53.46 -2.77 35.07
CA PRO A 15 52.78 -2.47 33.81
C PRO A 15 51.32 -2.98 33.80
N SER A 16 50.39 -2.26 33.17
CA SER A 16 49.21 -2.90 32.56
C SER A 16 48.63 -2.03 31.45
N THR A 17 48.91 -2.42 30.20
CA THR A 17 48.11 -2.18 28.98
C THR A 17 47.44 -0.81 28.78
N PRO A 18 47.93 0.06 27.87
CA PRO A 18 47.15 1.20 27.43
C PRO A 18 46.25 0.84 26.24
N ALA A 19 44.99 1.22 26.41
CA ALA A 19 44.00 1.59 25.42
C ALA A 19 44.55 1.84 23.99
N HIS A 20 44.00 1.09 23.02
CA HIS A 20 44.08 1.50 21.63
C HIS A 20 43.28 2.79 21.44
N SER A 21 44.00 3.81 21.00
CA SER A 21 43.51 5.08 20.50
C SER A 21 42.29 4.89 19.60
N ALA A 22 41.17 5.48 20.01
CA ALA A 22 40.05 5.72 19.13
C ALA A 22 40.55 6.53 17.92
N CYS A 23 40.27 6.01 16.73
CA CYS A 23 40.54 6.65 15.45
C CYS A 23 39.68 7.92 15.33
N GLU A 24 40.20 9.07 15.80
CA GLU A 24 39.55 10.39 15.70
C GLU A 24 39.50 10.93 14.25
N THR A 25 39.95 10.18 13.26
CA THR A 25 39.85 10.55 11.83
C THR A 25 38.58 10.08 11.12
N CYS A 26 37.68 9.33 11.77
CA CYS A 26 36.36 9.01 11.21
C CYS A 26 35.27 10.06 11.49
N SER A 27 35.51 11.04 12.38
CA SER A 27 34.51 12.05 12.76
C SER A 27 34.45 13.27 11.84
N PHE A 28 35.32 13.39 10.85
CA PHE A 28 35.35 14.56 9.95
C PHE A 28 34.80 14.32 8.52
N PHE A 29 34.45 13.09 8.16
CA PHE A 29 33.78 12.80 6.87
C PHE A 29 32.25 12.66 6.99
N THR A 30 31.69 12.92 8.17
CA THR A 30 30.25 12.79 8.46
C THR A 30 29.48 14.13 8.42
N LEU A 31 30.09 15.22 7.96
CA LEU A 31 29.51 16.57 8.06
C LEU A 31 29.37 17.34 6.74
N ALA A 32 29.39 16.65 5.59
CA ALA A 32 29.17 17.29 4.29
C ALA A 32 28.37 16.45 3.28
N ILE A 33 27.30 15.76 3.71
CA ILE A 33 26.19 15.36 2.81
C ILE A 33 24.87 15.46 3.60
N THR A 34 24.41 16.68 3.84
CA THR A 34 23.04 16.95 4.30
C THR A 34 22.10 17.01 3.11
N SER A 35 21.39 15.91 2.84
CA SER A 35 20.05 15.91 2.24
C SER A 35 19.34 14.61 2.62
N PRO A 36 18.14 14.67 3.23
CA PRO A 36 17.42 13.48 3.67
C PRO A 36 16.60 12.94 2.51
N SER A 37 17.12 11.95 1.80
CA SER A 37 16.30 11.03 0.99
C SER A 37 17.04 9.72 0.78
N THR A 38 17.11 8.91 1.83
CA THR A 38 17.47 7.50 1.71
C THR A 38 16.17 6.71 1.51
N ALA A 39 15.61 6.79 0.30
CA ALA A 39 14.55 5.90 -0.14
C ALA A 39 15.13 4.49 -0.31
N SER A 40 14.53 3.51 0.36
CA SER A 40 14.74 2.07 0.15
C SER A 40 14.52 1.73 -1.34
N PRO A 41 15.17 0.70 -1.91
CA PRO A 41 15.10 0.41 -3.34
C PRO A 41 13.69 -0.07 -3.69
N THR A 42 12.98 0.69 -4.51
CA THR A 42 11.52 0.61 -4.54
C THR A 42 10.94 0.07 -5.84
N ARG A 43 10.08 -0.94 -5.65
CA ARG A 43 9.18 -1.55 -6.62
C ARG A 43 8.12 -0.52 -6.99
N SER A 44 7.82 -0.29 -8.26
CA SER A 44 6.80 0.68 -8.70
C SER A 44 5.84 0.05 -9.71
N LEU A 45 4.61 0.55 -9.74
CA LEU A 45 3.54 0.12 -10.64
C LEU A 45 3.87 0.32 -12.12
N THR A 46 4.65 1.35 -12.48
CA THR A 46 5.08 1.59 -13.86
C THR A 46 6.05 0.50 -14.34
N ALA A 47 6.87 -0.06 -13.44
CA ALA A 47 7.76 -1.18 -13.76
C ALA A 47 6.98 -2.48 -14.01
N ILE A 48 5.85 -2.66 -13.30
CA ILE A 48 4.93 -3.79 -13.48
C ILE A 48 4.22 -3.68 -14.85
N LEU A 49 3.69 -2.49 -15.16
CA LEU A 49 3.00 -2.20 -16.42
C LEU A 49 3.86 -2.38 -17.68
N ALA A 50 5.15 -2.03 -17.60
CA ALA A 50 6.04 -2.13 -18.76
C ALA A 50 6.37 -3.57 -19.16
N ARG A 51 6.23 -4.55 -18.25
CA ARG A 51 6.65 -5.94 -18.47
C ARG A 51 5.50 -6.92 -18.73
N SER A 52 4.27 -6.63 -18.29
CA SER A 52 3.12 -7.55 -18.42
C SER A 52 2.55 -7.69 -19.84
N THR A 53 3.23 -7.15 -20.86
CA THR A 53 2.71 -7.04 -22.25
C THR A 53 3.24 -8.12 -23.20
N SER A 54 3.88 -9.19 -22.68
CA SER A 54 4.46 -10.25 -23.51
C SER A 54 3.57 -11.48 -23.76
N ALA A 55 2.38 -11.55 -23.14
CA ALA A 55 1.48 -12.70 -23.26
C ALA A 55 0.67 -12.69 -24.58
N SER A 56 0.87 -13.73 -25.39
CA SER A 56 0.20 -13.97 -26.68
C SER A 56 -1.25 -14.50 -26.49
N PRO A 57 -2.23 -14.12 -27.32
CA PRO A 57 -3.61 -14.58 -27.15
C PRO A 57 -3.81 -15.99 -27.76
N ALA A 58 -4.26 -16.94 -26.95
CA ALA A 58 -4.79 -18.22 -27.42
C ALA A 58 -6.33 -18.17 -27.47
N SER A 59 -6.89 -18.66 -28.58
CA SER A 59 -8.33 -18.73 -28.85
C SER A 59 -9.02 -19.84 -28.07
N SER A 60 -10.12 -19.53 -27.37
CA SER A 60 -11.08 -20.55 -26.93
C SER A 60 -12.52 -20.02 -26.91
N THR A 61 -13.41 -20.82 -27.48
CA THR A 61 -14.86 -20.65 -27.62
C THR A 61 -15.62 -20.73 -26.28
N PRO A 62 -16.83 -20.14 -26.15
CA PRO A 62 -17.51 -20.00 -24.87
C PRO A 62 -18.36 -21.23 -24.53
N THR A 63 -18.37 -21.64 -23.26
CA THR A 63 -19.40 -22.56 -22.73
C THR A 63 -19.99 -22.03 -21.42
N ARG A 64 -21.31 -21.83 -21.49
CA ARG A 64 -22.41 -21.75 -20.51
C ARG A 64 -22.17 -21.25 -19.07
N ALA A 65 -22.99 -20.26 -18.72
CA ALA A 65 -23.06 -19.51 -17.46
C ALA A 65 -23.60 -20.28 -16.24
N SER A 66 -23.18 -19.83 -15.05
CA SER A 66 -23.81 -20.05 -13.75
C SER A 66 -23.83 -18.70 -12.98
N PRO A 67 -24.83 -18.40 -12.12
CA PRO A 67 -25.09 -17.04 -11.65
C PRO A 67 -24.47 -16.76 -10.27
N ALA A 68 -23.37 -16.01 -10.24
CA ALA A 68 -22.93 -15.10 -9.17
C ALA A 68 -21.61 -14.39 -9.53
N THR A 69 -21.22 -14.34 -10.81
CA THR A 69 -20.03 -13.61 -11.24
C THR A 69 -20.22 -12.12 -10.97
N LYS A 70 -19.41 -11.55 -10.06
CA LYS A 70 -19.01 -10.13 -10.14
C LYS A 70 -18.73 -9.86 -11.63
N ALA A 71 -19.43 -8.90 -12.21
CA ALA A 71 -19.38 -8.64 -13.64
C ALA A 71 -17.93 -8.62 -14.13
N VAL A 72 -17.64 -9.28 -15.25
CA VAL A 72 -16.33 -9.18 -15.89
C VAL A 72 -16.04 -7.70 -16.11
N PRO A 73 -14.92 -7.17 -15.59
CA PRO A 73 -14.62 -5.75 -15.69
C PRO A 73 -14.60 -5.35 -17.17
N ALA A 74 -15.25 -4.23 -17.49
CA ALA A 74 -15.26 -3.72 -18.86
C ALA A 74 -13.80 -3.43 -19.28
N PRO A 75 -13.35 -3.95 -20.44
CA PRO A 75 -11.95 -3.82 -20.83
C PRO A 75 -11.56 -2.35 -21.01
N LEU A 76 -10.26 -2.10 -20.77
CA LEU A 76 -9.58 -0.80 -20.91
C LEU A 76 -10.16 0.05 -22.05
N SER A 77 -10.89 1.11 -21.68
CA SER A 77 -11.46 2.08 -22.61
C SER A 77 -10.49 3.22 -22.89
N LEU A 78 -9.38 2.93 -23.58
CA LEU A 78 -8.50 4.00 -24.07
C LEU A 78 -9.25 4.90 -25.09
N PRO A 79 -9.09 6.23 -25.07
CA PRO A 79 -9.60 7.10 -26.13
C PRO A 79 -9.13 6.60 -27.52
N ARG A 80 -10.01 6.64 -28.53
CA ARG A 80 -9.78 6.08 -29.88
C ARG A 80 -8.43 6.47 -30.50
N ARG A 81 -8.05 7.75 -30.39
CA ARG A 81 -6.75 8.28 -30.88
C ARG A 81 -5.51 7.67 -30.21
N ARG A 82 -5.62 7.11 -28.99
CA ARG A 82 -4.51 6.44 -28.31
C ARG A 82 -4.28 5.00 -28.80
N ARG A 83 -5.30 4.36 -29.40
CA ARG A 83 -5.26 2.94 -29.84
C ARG A 83 -4.75 2.74 -31.28
N GLU A 84 -4.95 3.72 -32.16
CA GLU A 84 -4.67 3.60 -33.60
C GLU A 84 -3.19 3.24 -33.89
N ASP A 85 -2.25 3.88 -33.18
CA ASP A 85 -0.81 3.60 -33.34
C ASP A 85 -0.41 2.17 -32.93
N LEU A 86 -1.10 1.57 -31.95
CA LEU A 86 -0.79 0.23 -31.44
C LEU A 86 -1.26 -0.88 -32.38
N ALA A 87 -2.48 -0.72 -32.92
CA ALA A 87 -3.02 -1.66 -33.91
C ALA A 87 -2.13 -1.71 -35.16
N ASP A 88 -1.66 -0.55 -35.62
CA ASP A 88 -0.75 -0.45 -36.75
C ASP A 88 0.62 -1.10 -36.47
N LEU A 89 1.21 -0.85 -35.30
CA LEU A 89 2.47 -1.50 -34.89
C LEU A 89 2.32 -3.01 -34.77
N ALA A 90 1.18 -3.50 -34.25
CA ALA A 90 0.88 -4.92 -34.16
C ALA A 90 0.72 -5.56 -35.55
N GLN A 91 -0.07 -4.94 -36.43
CA GLN A 91 -0.30 -5.43 -37.80
C GLN A 91 1.00 -5.51 -38.60
N ARG A 92 1.91 -4.56 -38.39
CA ARG A 92 3.24 -4.54 -39.02
C ARG A 92 4.27 -5.43 -38.32
N LYS A 93 3.90 -6.20 -37.28
CA LYS A 93 4.78 -7.04 -36.45
C LYS A 93 5.95 -6.27 -35.82
N ARG A 94 5.75 -4.98 -35.51
CA ARG A 94 6.75 -4.08 -34.93
C ARG A 94 6.49 -3.76 -33.45
N LEU A 95 5.45 -4.35 -32.85
CA LEU A 95 5.06 -4.07 -31.47
C LEU A 95 5.93 -4.80 -30.43
N LEU A 96 6.32 -6.05 -30.71
CA LEU A 96 6.97 -6.94 -29.72
C LEU A 96 8.37 -6.53 -29.23
N PRO A 97 9.20 -5.75 -29.96
CA PRO A 97 10.47 -5.31 -29.41
C PRO A 97 10.27 -4.55 -28.08
N ALA A 98 11.04 -4.91 -27.05
CA ALA A 98 10.86 -4.41 -25.68
C ALA A 98 10.85 -2.88 -25.57
N TRP A 99 11.72 -2.20 -26.34
CA TRP A 99 11.78 -0.74 -26.35
C TRP A 99 10.53 -0.09 -26.98
N VAL A 100 9.85 -0.76 -27.91
CA VAL A 100 8.58 -0.29 -28.49
C VAL A 100 7.48 -0.43 -27.44
N LEU A 101 7.38 -1.58 -26.78
CA LEU A 101 6.43 -1.79 -25.69
C LEU A 101 6.60 -0.75 -24.57
N GLU A 102 7.84 -0.51 -24.13
CA GLU A 102 8.12 0.51 -23.10
C GLU A 102 7.73 1.91 -23.55
N ARG A 103 8.06 2.29 -24.79
CA ARG A 103 7.69 3.60 -25.36
C ARG A 103 6.18 3.78 -25.42
N GLU A 104 5.47 2.78 -25.93
CA GLU A 104 4.01 2.84 -26.05
C GLU A 104 3.32 2.80 -24.69
N ALA A 105 3.82 2.00 -23.75
CA ALA A 105 3.34 1.98 -22.36
C ALA A 105 3.47 3.37 -21.73
N LYS A 106 4.64 4.02 -21.85
CA LYS A 106 4.86 5.39 -21.37
C LYS A 106 3.93 6.41 -22.04
N ARG A 107 3.72 6.29 -23.36
CA ARG A 107 2.80 7.16 -24.12
C ARG A 107 1.35 7.03 -23.65
N LEU A 108 0.94 5.81 -23.29
CA LEU A 108 -0.40 5.51 -22.83
C LEU A 108 -0.66 5.84 -21.35
N MET A 109 0.38 6.14 -20.57
CA MET A 109 0.23 6.47 -19.16
C MET A 109 -0.75 7.64 -18.94
N PRO A 110 -1.63 7.56 -17.92
CA PRO A 110 -2.51 8.66 -17.57
C PRO A 110 -1.70 9.90 -17.18
N LYS A 111 -2.22 11.07 -17.55
CA LYS A 111 -1.56 12.37 -17.27
C LYS A 111 -1.99 12.96 -15.93
N ASP A 112 -3.24 12.76 -15.57
CA ASP A 112 -3.87 13.31 -14.38
C ASP A 112 -4.98 12.39 -13.85
N ALA A 113 -5.57 12.77 -12.72
CA ALA A 113 -6.61 12.02 -12.03
C ALA A 113 -7.93 11.92 -12.80
N THR A 114 -8.15 12.80 -13.80
CA THR A 114 -9.37 12.81 -14.59
C THR A 114 -9.31 11.84 -15.77
N ASP A 115 -8.15 11.21 -16.01
CA ASP A 115 -8.00 10.19 -17.05
C ASP A 115 -8.97 9.02 -16.79
N VAL A 116 -9.69 8.61 -17.84
CA VAL A 116 -10.68 7.52 -17.80
C VAL A 116 -10.08 6.25 -17.21
N PHE A 117 -8.82 5.93 -17.54
CA PHE A 117 -8.15 4.77 -16.96
C PHE A 117 -8.07 4.86 -15.43
N VAL A 118 -7.68 6.01 -14.87
CA VAL A 118 -7.57 6.21 -13.43
C VAL A 118 -8.93 6.02 -12.76
N ARG A 119 -9.96 6.68 -13.29
CA ARG A 119 -11.32 6.66 -12.72
C ARG A 119 -11.97 5.28 -12.80
N ASP A 120 -11.85 4.60 -13.94
CA ASP A 120 -12.45 3.29 -14.16
C ASP A 120 -11.71 2.19 -13.40
N PHE A 121 -10.37 2.22 -13.41
CA PHE A 121 -9.56 1.21 -12.73
C PHE A 121 -9.72 1.32 -11.22
N THR A 122 -9.57 2.52 -10.64
CA THR A 122 -9.75 2.70 -9.19
C THR A 122 -11.20 2.45 -8.77
N GLY A 123 -12.18 2.86 -9.58
CA GLY A 123 -13.60 2.57 -9.38
C GLY A 123 -13.90 1.08 -9.22
N GLN A 124 -13.28 0.23 -10.05
CA GLN A 124 -13.48 -1.21 -10.05
C GLN A 124 -12.57 -1.96 -9.07
N TRP A 125 -11.31 -1.56 -8.94
CA TRP A 125 -10.36 -2.23 -8.04
C TRP A 125 -10.67 -1.93 -6.58
N LEU A 126 -10.97 -0.67 -6.25
CA LEU A 126 -11.14 -0.23 -4.87
C LEU A 126 -12.61 -0.12 -4.47
N ASP A 127 -13.52 -0.56 -5.34
CA ASP A 127 -14.98 -0.49 -5.18
C ASP A 127 -15.52 0.94 -4.98
N ILE A 128 -14.72 1.98 -5.27
CA ILE A 128 -15.12 3.38 -5.07
C ILE A 128 -16.18 3.87 -6.08
N ALA A 129 -16.53 3.05 -7.07
CA ALA A 129 -17.68 3.29 -7.94
C ALA A 129 -19.02 3.20 -7.18
N LEU A 130 -19.09 2.37 -6.12
CA LEU A 130 -20.30 2.14 -5.32
C LEU A 130 -20.64 3.30 -4.38
N LEU A 131 -19.71 4.25 -4.17
CA LEU A 131 -19.89 5.37 -3.24
C LEU A 131 -21.13 6.21 -3.53
N THR A 132 -21.56 6.31 -4.78
CA THR A 132 -22.78 7.05 -5.17
C THR A 132 -24.07 6.33 -4.79
N GLU A 133 -24.00 5.03 -4.51
CA GLU A 133 -25.14 4.18 -4.12
C GLU A 133 -25.24 4.04 -2.60
N ILE A 134 -24.14 4.27 -1.88
CA ILE A 134 -24.11 4.26 -0.42
C ILE A 134 -24.58 5.62 0.08
N MET A 135 -25.66 5.64 0.87
CA MET A 135 -26.15 6.84 1.55
C MET A 135 -25.68 6.83 3.01
N PRO A 136 -24.68 7.66 3.39
CA PRO A 136 -24.31 7.79 4.78
C PRO A 136 -25.48 8.31 5.62
N ASP A 137 -25.63 7.76 6.82
CA ASP A 137 -26.58 8.23 7.81
C ASP A 137 -26.42 9.76 8.03
N PRO A 138 -27.50 10.55 8.02
CA PRO A 138 -27.45 12.01 8.19
C PRO A 138 -26.64 12.48 9.41
N LYS A 139 -26.52 11.65 10.47
CA LYS A 139 -25.69 11.95 11.65
C LYS A 139 -24.23 12.23 11.31
N PHE A 140 -23.72 11.69 10.19
CA PHE A 140 -22.35 11.94 9.76
C PHE A 140 -22.20 13.31 9.08
N GLY A 141 -23.29 13.95 8.64
CA GLY A 141 -23.20 15.19 7.87
C GLY A 141 -22.36 15.05 6.59
N PHE A 142 -22.31 13.83 6.02
CA PHE A 142 -21.47 13.52 4.87
C PHE A 142 -22.26 13.80 3.58
N THR A 143 -22.03 14.99 3.02
CA THR A 143 -22.77 15.49 1.86
C THR A 143 -22.33 14.80 0.56
N PRO A 144 -23.11 14.92 -0.54
CA PRO A 144 -22.66 14.46 -1.85
C PRO A 144 -21.30 15.04 -2.28
N ASP A 145 -21.01 16.30 -1.92
CA ASP A 145 -19.70 16.92 -2.16
C ASP A 145 -18.57 16.20 -1.41
N TYR A 146 -18.82 15.69 -0.20
CA TYR A 146 -17.85 14.91 0.57
C TYR A 146 -17.61 13.53 -0.05
N VAL A 147 -18.67 12.91 -0.61
CA VAL A 147 -18.54 11.67 -1.39
C VAL A 147 -17.67 11.91 -2.63
N HIS A 148 -17.92 12.99 -3.36
CA HIS A 148 -17.10 13.39 -4.50
C HIS A 148 -15.66 13.70 -4.10
N MET A 149 -15.44 14.38 -2.96
CA MET A 149 -14.11 14.67 -2.43
C MET A 149 -13.35 13.38 -2.12
N ALA A 150 -13.94 12.47 -1.32
CA ALA A 150 -13.32 11.19 -0.95
C ALA A 150 -12.90 10.37 -2.19
N ARG A 151 -13.76 10.30 -3.20
CA ARG A 151 -13.44 9.66 -4.48
C ARG A 151 -12.27 10.36 -5.17
N SER A 152 -12.31 11.69 -5.25
CA SER A 152 -11.27 12.50 -5.89
C SER A 152 -9.90 12.36 -5.21
N GLU A 153 -9.86 12.23 -3.88
CA GLU A 153 -8.62 11.96 -3.12
C GLU A 153 -7.95 10.68 -3.61
N THR A 154 -8.74 9.62 -3.79
CA THR A 154 -8.27 8.29 -4.23
C THR A 154 -7.76 8.34 -5.66
N GLU A 155 -8.50 8.98 -6.57
CA GLU A 155 -8.13 9.13 -7.98
C GLU A 155 -6.84 9.95 -8.14
N HIS A 156 -6.67 11.05 -7.38
CA HIS A 156 -5.45 11.85 -7.42
C HIS A 156 -4.25 11.15 -6.80
N PHE A 157 -4.47 10.45 -5.68
CA PHE A 157 -3.46 9.62 -5.06
C PHE A 157 -2.93 8.57 -6.03
N PHE A 158 -3.81 7.80 -6.68
CA PHE A 158 -3.44 6.80 -7.67
C PHE A 158 -2.73 7.41 -8.90
N ALA A 159 -3.19 8.57 -9.38
CA ALA A 159 -2.55 9.25 -10.49
C ALA A 159 -1.10 9.68 -10.16
N GLU A 160 -0.84 10.20 -8.95
CA GLU A 160 0.54 10.50 -8.52
C GLU A 160 1.39 9.24 -8.41
N MET A 161 0.82 8.15 -7.86
CA MET A 161 1.51 6.86 -7.76
C MET A 161 2.07 6.39 -9.11
N LEU A 162 1.26 6.51 -10.17
CA LEU A 162 1.66 6.16 -11.53
C LEU A 162 2.62 7.15 -12.16
N ARG A 163 2.28 8.45 -12.11
CA ARG A 163 3.01 9.52 -12.81
C ARG A 163 4.42 9.69 -12.27
N GLU A 164 4.58 9.62 -10.96
CA GLU A 164 5.88 9.77 -10.30
C GLU A 164 6.60 8.43 -10.12
N ASN A 165 6.02 7.33 -10.62
CA ASN A 165 6.59 5.98 -10.48
C ASN A 165 6.93 5.68 -9.01
N ARG A 166 5.98 5.99 -8.13
CA ARG A 166 6.15 5.91 -6.67
C ARG A 166 6.33 4.45 -6.21
N PRO A 167 6.97 4.25 -5.07
CA PRO A 167 7.16 2.92 -4.52
C PRO A 167 5.84 2.26 -4.11
N MET A 168 5.72 0.94 -4.26
CA MET A 168 4.51 0.21 -3.86
C MET A 168 4.18 0.38 -2.37
N THR A 169 5.19 0.61 -1.52
CA THR A 169 5.01 0.92 -0.11
C THR A 169 4.21 2.20 0.12
N ASP A 170 4.24 3.16 -0.80
CA ASP A 170 3.48 4.41 -0.67
C ASP A 170 1.98 4.18 -0.84
N PHE A 171 1.52 3.09 -1.49
CA PHE A 171 0.10 2.74 -1.45
C PHE A 171 -0.40 2.46 -0.03
N ILE A 172 0.49 2.02 0.86
CA ILE A 172 0.15 1.63 2.23
C ILE A 172 0.50 2.74 3.22
N ASP A 173 1.73 3.24 3.19
CA ASP A 173 2.23 4.24 4.15
C ASP A 173 2.99 5.38 3.45
N PRO A 174 2.30 6.26 2.70
CA PRO A 174 2.91 7.35 1.95
C PRO A 174 3.36 8.51 2.84
N ASP A 175 4.22 9.37 2.30
CA ASP A 175 4.55 10.69 2.85
C ASP A 175 3.65 11.82 2.30
N PHE A 176 2.53 11.47 1.68
CA PHE A 176 1.61 12.44 1.09
C PHE A 176 0.18 11.90 1.04
N THR A 177 -0.77 12.82 0.88
CA THR A 177 -2.12 12.50 0.41
C THR A 177 -2.68 13.68 -0.39
N TYR A 178 -3.82 13.49 -1.03
CA TYR A 178 -4.65 14.57 -1.55
C TYR A 178 -5.84 14.75 -0.61
N THR A 179 -6.16 15.99 -0.26
CA THR A 179 -7.37 16.37 0.51
C THR A 179 -7.62 17.87 0.35
N SER A 180 -8.83 18.33 0.67
CA SER A 180 -9.14 19.74 0.85
C SER A 180 -9.03 20.16 2.33
N PRO A 181 -8.83 21.45 2.67
CA PRO A 181 -8.75 21.91 4.06
C PRO A 181 -9.95 21.55 4.95
N LEU A 182 -11.18 21.70 4.46
CA LEU A 182 -12.38 21.41 5.25
C LEU A 182 -12.54 19.90 5.45
N PHE A 183 -12.39 19.13 4.36
CA PHE A 183 -12.47 17.67 4.43
C PHE A 183 -11.38 17.07 5.33
N ALA A 184 -10.15 17.59 5.25
CA ALA A 184 -9.04 17.17 6.10
C ALA A 184 -9.33 17.36 7.59
N LYS A 185 -9.94 18.51 7.93
CA LYS A 185 -10.32 18.83 9.31
C LYS A 185 -11.45 17.92 9.79
N ASP A 186 -12.51 17.80 8.99
CA ASP A 186 -13.75 17.13 9.38
C ASP A 186 -13.66 15.60 9.36
N VAL A 187 -12.81 15.04 8.49
CA VAL A 187 -12.67 13.59 8.32
C VAL A 187 -11.40 13.08 9.00
N TYR A 188 -10.26 13.71 8.73
CA TYR A 188 -8.96 13.21 9.18
C TYR A 188 -8.45 13.84 10.47
N GLN A 189 -9.13 14.86 11.00
CA GLN A 189 -8.69 15.67 12.15
C GLN A 189 -7.34 16.33 11.88
N LEU A 190 -7.09 16.71 10.62
CA LEU A 190 -5.88 17.40 10.19
C LEU A 190 -6.18 18.89 9.96
N ASP A 191 -5.58 19.75 10.78
CA ASP A 191 -5.64 21.19 10.57
C ASP A 191 -4.54 21.60 9.58
N LEU A 192 -4.95 21.95 8.37
CA LEU A 192 -4.05 22.40 7.31
C LEU A 192 -3.91 23.93 7.25
N GLY A 193 -4.50 24.64 8.22
CA GLY A 193 -4.61 26.09 8.24
C GLY A 193 -5.58 26.64 7.18
N SER A 194 -6.22 27.76 7.50
CA SER A 194 -6.99 28.55 6.54
C SER A 194 -6.04 29.24 5.57
N GLY A 195 -5.74 28.57 4.45
CA GLY A 195 -5.09 29.25 3.33
C GLY A 195 -5.90 30.47 2.91
N LYS A 196 -5.26 31.50 2.34
CA LYS A 196 -5.91 32.73 1.82
C LYS A 196 -6.99 32.49 0.74
N LYS A 197 -7.25 31.23 0.36
CA LYS A 197 -8.21 30.83 -0.67
C LYS A 197 -9.56 30.52 -0.05
N LYS A 198 -10.62 31.16 -0.54
CA LYS A 198 -12.02 31.01 -0.07
C LYS A 198 -12.69 29.70 -0.48
N LYS A 199 -12.09 28.89 -1.37
CA LYS A 199 -12.69 27.64 -1.87
C LYS A 199 -11.96 26.44 -1.29
N ASP A 200 -12.75 25.47 -0.83
CA ASP A 200 -12.27 24.16 -0.39
C ASP A 200 -11.82 23.34 -1.61
N VAL A 201 -10.55 23.45 -1.96
CA VAL A 201 -9.98 22.83 -3.17
C VAL A 201 -9.04 21.71 -2.75
N LEU A 202 -9.19 20.56 -3.40
CA LEU A 202 -8.30 19.43 -3.27
C LEU A 202 -6.86 19.82 -3.61
N ARG A 203 -5.92 19.48 -2.73
CA ARG A 203 -4.50 19.74 -2.92
C ARG A 203 -3.67 18.60 -2.36
N ARG A 204 -2.47 18.43 -2.92
CA ARG A 204 -1.46 17.55 -2.36
C ARG A 204 -0.97 18.13 -1.03
N ILE A 205 -0.91 17.30 0.00
CA ILE A 205 -0.35 17.63 1.30
C ILE A 205 0.73 16.62 1.67
N GLU A 206 1.72 17.08 2.43
CA GLU A 206 2.74 16.21 2.99
C GLU A 206 2.24 15.56 4.27
N LEU A 207 2.61 14.30 4.48
CA LEU A 207 2.30 13.51 5.66
C LEU A 207 3.58 12.96 6.26
N LYS A 208 3.60 12.83 7.58
CA LYS A 208 4.62 12.02 8.25
C LYS A 208 4.23 10.54 8.12
N ARG A 209 5.16 9.71 7.65
CA ARG A 209 5.00 8.25 7.58
C ARG A 209 4.79 7.63 8.96
N GLY A 210 4.14 6.46 8.98
CA GLY A 210 3.82 5.73 10.21
C GLY A 210 2.60 6.29 10.95
N GLY A 211 1.80 7.12 10.29
CA GLY A 211 0.53 7.63 10.81
C GLY A 211 -0.69 6.84 10.34
N ARG A 212 -1.83 7.06 11.00
CA ARG A 212 -3.12 6.46 10.62
C ARG A 212 -3.71 7.04 9.33
N VAL A 213 -3.40 8.30 9.01
CA VAL A 213 -3.88 8.99 7.80
C VAL A 213 -2.93 8.70 6.65
N GLY A 214 -3.48 8.59 5.44
CA GLY A 214 -2.73 8.35 4.21
C GLY A 214 -2.58 6.87 3.88
N GLY A 215 -2.38 6.61 2.59
CA GLY A 215 -2.45 5.27 1.99
C GLY A 215 -3.88 4.79 1.86
N LEU A 216 -4.08 3.67 1.15
CA LEU A 216 -5.41 3.14 0.84
C LEU A 216 -6.24 2.86 2.11
N LEU A 217 -5.61 2.31 3.16
CA LEU A 217 -6.29 1.97 4.40
C LEU A 217 -6.67 3.17 5.29
N GLY A 218 -6.20 4.37 4.95
CA GLY A 218 -6.52 5.61 5.66
C GLY A 218 -7.46 6.54 4.90
N GLN A 219 -7.96 6.14 3.72
CA GLN A 219 -8.80 6.97 2.86
C GLN A 219 -10.29 6.81 3.20
N SER A 220 -11.00 7.94 3.24
CA SER A 220 -12.44 8.01 3.48
C SER A 220 -13.24 7.16 2.47
N ALA A 221 -12.85 7.18 1.19
CA ALA A 221 -13.54 6.43 0.16
C ALA A 221 -13.51 4.91 0.41
N ILE A 222 -12.38 4.40 0.89
CA ILE A 222 -12.23 2.97 1.21
C ILE A 222 -13.05 2.62 2.45
N MET A 223 -13.03 3.47 3.48
CA MET A 223 -13.82 3.24 4.69
C MET A 223 -15.33 3.23 4.41
N MET A 224 -15.78 4.05 3.45
CA MET A 224 -17.16 4.10 2.99
C MET A 224 -17.53 2.92 2.09
N ALA A 225 -16.68 2.55 1.12
CA ALA A 225 -16.90 1.40 0.24
C ALA A 225 -17.01 0.07 1.01
N THR A 226 -16.46 0.02 2.22
CA THR A 226 -16.45 -1.15 3.11
C THR A 226 -17.43 -1.02 4.28
N ALA A 227 -18.43 -0.15 4.17
CA ALA A 227 -19.49 0.06 5.15
C ALA A 227 -20.88 0.00 4.47
N ASN A 228 -21.96 0.03 5.27
CA ASN A 228 -23.33 0.09 4.76
C ASN A 228 -23.96 1.50 4.83
N GLY A 229 -23.14 2.53 5.10
CA GLY A 229 -23.58 3.92 5.27
C GLY A 229 -24.06 4.26 6.70
N VAL A 230 -24.45 3.28 7.52
CA VAL A 230 -24.96 3.54 8.89
C VAL A 230 -23.96 3.12 9.95
N ASP A 231 -23.40 1.92 9.78
CA ASP A 231 -22.51 1.23 10.71
C ASP A 231 -21.28 0.68 9.98
N THR A 232 -20.22 0.42 10.75
CA THR A 232 -19.03 -0.25 10.23
C THR A 232 -19.33 -1.73 10.02
N GLN A 233 -18.65 -2.33 9.03
CA GLN A 233 -18.77 -3.75 8.71
C GLN A 233 -17.39 -4.40 8.78
N PRO A 234 -16.93 -4.87 9.98
CA PRO A 234 -15.60 -5.46 10.14
C PRO A 234 -15.36 -6.63 9.17
N VAL A 235 -16.37 -7.47 8.97
CA VAL A 235 -16.28 -8.61 8.03
C VAL A 235 -16.03 -8.11 6.62
N LEU A 236 -16.86 -7.18 6.11
CA LEU A 236 -16.70 -6.63 4.75
C LEU A 236 -15.36 -5.91 4.57
N ARG A 237 -14.88 -5.19 5.59
CA ARG A 237 -13.55 -4.58 5.60
C ARG A 237 -12.44 -5.61 5.47
N GLY A 238 -12.52 -6.68 6.26
CA GLY A 238 -11.56 -7.79 6.23
C GLY A 238 -11.53 -8.47 4.87
N VAL A 239 -12.71 -8.79 4.32
CA VAL A 239 -12.85 -9.36 2.96
C VAL A 239 -12.24 -8.41 1.92
N TRP A 240 -12.57 -7.12 1.96
CA TRP A 240 -12.04 -6.15 1.01
C TRP A 240 -10.51 -6.08 1.03
N VAL A 241 -9.88 -6.07 2.22
CA VAL A 241 -8.42 -6.07 2.31
C VAL A 241 -7.83 -7.39 1.78
N LEU A 242 -8.44 -8.53 2.10
CA LEU A 242 -8.02 -9.83 1.58
C LEU A 242 -8.08 -9.88 0.04
N GLU A 243 -9.16 -9.35 -0.55
CA GLU A 243 -9.40 -9.36 -1.99
C GLU A 243 -8.59 -8.32 -2.77
N ASN A 244 -8.46 -7.10 -2.24
CA ASN A 244 -7.97 -5.93 -2.99
C ASN A 244 -6.55 -5.51 -2.60
N ILE A 245 -6.07 -5.93 -1.43
CA ILE A 245 -4.71 -5.63 -0.94
C ILE A 245 -3.86 -6.90 -0.91
N LEU A 246 -4.36 -8.02 -0.38
CA LEU A 246 -3.56 -9.22 -0.16
C LEU A 246 -3.63 -10.27 -1.29
N GLY A 247 -4.61 -10.17 -2.19
CA GLY A 247 -4.80 -11.12 -3.29
C GLY A 247 -5.15 -12.54 -2.83
N THR A 248 -5.71 -12.68 -1.63
CA THR A 248 -6.09 -13.96 -1.01
C THR A 248 -7.57 -13.90 -0.64
N PRO A 249 -8.49 -13.84 -1.63
CA PRO A 249 -9.92 -13.76 -1.37
C PRO A 249 -10.35 -14.93 -0.46
N PRO A 250 -11.20 -14.68 0.56
CA PRO A 250 -11.78 -15.77 1.33
C PRO A 250 -12.65 -16.66 0.43
N PRO A 251 -12.87 -17.93 0.81
CA PRO A 251 -13.78 -18.79 0.07
C PRO A 251 -15.21 -18.22 0.11
N GLU A 252 -15.99 -18.48 -0.93
CA GLU A 252 -17.40 -18.13 -0.95
C GLU A 252 -18.11 -18.80 0.25
N PRO A 253 -19.09 -18.11 0.86
CA PRO A 253 -19.86 -18.70 1.95
C PRO A 253 -20.59 -19.96 1.42
N PRO A 254 -20.57 -21.08 2.17
CA PRO A 254 -21.32 -22.28 1.81
C PRO A 254 -22.81 -21.96 1.54
N ASN A 255 -23.37 -22.55 0.47
CA ASN A 255 -24.78 -22.35 0.09
C ASN A 255 -25.78 -22.80 1.18
N ASP A 256 -25.37 -23.76 2.02
CA ASP A 256 -26.20 -24.42 3.01
C ASP A 256 -25.83 -24.04 4.45
N ILE A 257 -25.39 -22.79 4.70
CA ILE A 257 -25.41 -22.30 6.08
C ILE A 257 -26.89 -22.09 6.42
N PRO A 258 -27.48 -22.81 7.40
CA PRO A 258 -28.80 -22.46 7.92
C PRO A 258 -28.74 -20.98 8.32
N ALA A 259 -29.86 -20.26 8.39
CA ALA A 259 -29.85 -18.94 9.03
C ALA A 259 -29.48 -19.12 10.52
N LEU A 260 -28.20 -19.29 10.82
CA LEU A 260 -27.61 -19.27 12.13
C LEU A 260 -27.75 -17.81 12.53
N THR A 261 -28.85 -17.51 13.20
CA THR A 261 -28.94 -16.37 14.08
C THR A 261 -28.32 -16.83 15.39
N PRO A 262 -26.98 -16.75 15.57
CA PRO A 262 -26.39 -16.98 16.88
C PRO A 262 -27.13 -16.08 17.87
N ASP A 263 -27.27 -16.53 19.12
CA ASP A 263 -27.86 -15.67 20.13
C ASP A 263 -26.93 -14.48 20.41
N THR A 264 -27.21 -13.36 19.77
CA THR A 264 -26.50 -12.09 19.90
C THR A 264 -27.13 -11.20 20.97
N ARG A 265 -28.17 -11.68 21.67
CA ARG A 265 -28.81 -10.92 22.75
C ARG A 265 -27.78 -10.60 23.83
N GLY A 266 -27.71 -9.32 24.19
CA GLY A 266 -26.75 -8.81 25.18
C GLY A 266 -25.37 -8.46 24.61
N THR A 267 -25.09 -8.73 23.33
CA THR A 267 -23.90 -8.16 22.67
C THR A 267 -24.14 -6.69 22.38
N THR A 268 -23.16 -5.83 22.67
CA THR A 268 -23.28 -4.37 22.47
C THR A 268 -22.23 -3.82 21.52
N THR A 269 -21.31 -4.67 21.04
CA THR A 269 -20.28 -4.30 20.06
C THR A 269 -20.20 -5.32 18.94
N PRO A 270 -19.76 -4.92 17.72
CA PRO A 270 -19.51 -5.86 16.63
C PRO A 270 -18.57 -7.00 17.00
N ARG A 271 -17.59 -6.76 17.89
CA ARG A 271 -16.66 -7.79 18.38
C ARG A 271 -17.37 -8.86 19.20
N GLU A 272 -18.25 -8.46 20.11
CA GLU A 272 -19.04 -9.41 20.91
C GLU A 272 -20.02 -10.19 20.02
N MET A 273 -20.64 -9.52 19.05
CA MET A 273 -21.55 -10.15 18.09
C MET A 273 -20.84 -11.21 17.23
N LEU A 274 -19.67 -10.87 16.67
CA LEU A 274 -18.86 -11.80 15.89
C LEU A 274 -18.28 -12.93 16.74
N ALA A 275 -17.86 -12.65 17.99
CA ALA A 275 -17.42 -13.70 18.90
C ALA A 275 -18.55 -14.70 19.23
N ALA A 276 -19.80 -14.23 19.33
CA ALA A 276 -20.95 -15.12 19.47
C ALA A 276 -21.23 -15.92 18.19
N HIS A 277 -21.11 -15.29 17.02
CA HIS A 277 -21.31 -15.93 15.71
C HIS A 277 -20.27 -17.00 15.39
N THR A 278 -19.01 -16.76 15.75
CA THR A 278 -17.87 -17.63 15.46
C THR A 278 -17.65 -18.73 16.50
N LYS A 279 -18.59 -18.91 17.45
CA LYS A 279 -18.62 -20.10 18.32
C LYS A 279 -18.86 -21.38 17.53
N GLU A 280 -19.59 -21.27 16.42
CA GLU A 280 -19.78 -22.37 15.48
C GLU A 280 -18.48 -22.65 14.73
N ALA A 281 -18.01 -23.89 14.79
CA ALA A 281 -16.73 -24.29 14.22
C ALA A 281 -16.67 -24.05 12.71
N THR A 282 -17.78 -24.18 12.00
CA THR A 282 -17.89 -23.94 10.55
C THR A 282 -17.65 -22.47 10.19
N CYS A 283 -18.21 -21.53 10.96
CA CYS A 283 -18.02 -20.10 10.75
C CYS A 283 -16.58 -19.67 11.11
N ALA A 284 -16.01 -20.25 12.17
CA ALA A 284 -14.67 -19.90 12.64
C ALA A 284 -13.56 -20.13 11.60
N VAL A 285 -13.73 -21.08 10.67
CA VAL A 285 -12.74 -21.43 9.64
C VAL A 285 -12.36 -20.20 8.80
N CYS A 286 -13.35 -19.51 8.24
CA CYS A 286 -13.11 -18.34 7.39
C CYS A 286 -12.86 -17.08 8.22
N HIS A 287 -13.62 -16.89 9.30
CA HIS A 287 -13.54 -15.70 10.15
C HIS A 287 -12.17 -15.53 10.82
N LYS A 288 -11.43 -16.63 11.08
CA LYS A 288 -10.05 -16.57 11.58
C LYS A 288 -9.12 -15.72 10.70
N GLN A 289 -9.37 -15.66 9.39
CA GLN A 289 -8.57 -14.87 8.44
C GLN A 289 -9.17 -13.48 8.19
N ILE A 290 -10.51 -13.37 8.21
CA ILE A 290 -11.24 -12.16 7.86
C ILE A 290 -11.27 -11.15 9.02
N ASP A 291 -11.73 -11.61 10.18
CA ASP A 291 -12.07 -10.73 11.30
C ASP A 291 -10.87 -9.95 11.85
N PRO A 292 -9.66 -10.55 12.01
CA PRO A 292 -8.50 -9.79 12.48
C PRO A 292 -8.23 -8.54 11.64
N ILE A 293 -8.27 -8.67 10.32
CA ILE A 293 -7.97 -7.57 9.40
C ILE A 293 -9.05 -6.49 9.49
N GLY A 294 -10.31 -6.90 9.55
CA GLY A 294 -11.45 -6.01 9.72
C GLY A 294 -11.38 -5.21 11.02
N PHE A 295 -11.15 -5.88 12.14
CA PHE A 295 -11.09 -5.26 13.47
C PHE A 295 -9.94 -4.27 13.62
N ALA A 296 -8.80 -4.49 12.94
CA ALA A 296 -7.69 -3.55 12.94
C ALA A 296 -8.05 -2.16 12.36
N LEU A 297 -9.14 -2.07 11.59
CA LEU A 297 -9.66 -0.83 10.99
C LEU A 297 -10.84 -0.22 11.76
N GLU A 298 -11.30 -0.82 12.85
CA GLU A 298 -12.56 -0.39 13.50
C GLU A 298 -12.47 0.95 14.25
N ASN A 299 -11.28 1.51 14.41
CA ASN A 299 -11.15 2.91 14.82
C ASN A 299 -11.63 3.90 13.76
N PHE A 300 -11.79 3.50 12.50
CA PHE A 300 -12.48 4.30 11.50
C PHE A 300 -13.98 4.06 11.56
N ASP A 301 -14.75 5.13 11.59
CA ASP A 301 -16.21 5.09 11.42
C ASP A 301 -16.57 4.79 9.93
N PRO A 302 -17.87 4.71 9.59
CA PRO A 302 -18.30 4.40 8.22
C PRO A 302 -17.81 5.36 7.14
N VAL A 303 -17.48 6.61 7.48
CA VAL A 303 -17.02 7.63 6.51
C VAL A 303 -15.52 7.90 6.64
N GLY A 304 -14.81 7.13 7.47
CA GLY A 304 -13.37 7.23 7.66
C GLY A 304 -12.91 8.24 8.71
N ARG A 305 -13.81 8.74 9.57
CA ARG A 305 -13.39 9.53 10.74
C ARG A 305 -12.85 8.63 11.83
N TRP A 306 -11.91 9.17 12.60
CA TRP A 306 -11.35 8.44 13.72
C TRP A 306 -12.24 8.51 14.97
N ARG A 307 -12.45 7.36 15.60
CA ARG A 307 -13.17 7.17 16.86
C ARG A 307 -12.42 6.24 17.81
N THR A 308 -12.65 6.44 19.11
CA THR A 308 -12.06 5.60 20.19
C THR A 308 -13.12 4.85 20.99
N LYS A 309 -14.41 5.14 20.76
CA LYS A 309 -15.55 4.50 21.44
C LYS A 309 -16.64 4.09 20.46
N TRP A 310 -17.42 3.09 20.85
CA TRP A 310 -18.65 2.70 20.15
C TRP A 310 -19.78 3.69 20.45
N PRO A 311 -20.46 4.25 19.42
CA PRO A 311 -21.50 5.27 19.60
C PRO A 311 -22.61 4.85 20.58
N ASN A 312 -23.03 3.59 20.54
CA ASN A 312 -24.21 3.09 21.26
C ASN A 312 -23.88 2.27 22.52
N ALA A 313 -22.60 2.10 22.87
CA ALA A 313 -22.19 1.25 23.99
C ALA A 313 -21.30 1.95 25.02
N ASN A 314 -20.82 3.18 24.75
CA ASN A 314 -19.79 3.89 25.54
C ASN A 314 -18.56 3.00 25.88
N LYS A 315 -18.35 1.92 25.13
CA LYS A 315 -17.23 1.00 25.25
C LYS A 315 -16.08 1.48 24.37
N ALA A 316 -14.85 1.34 24.85
CA ALA A 316 -13.67 1.60 24.05
C ALA A 316 -13.61 0.64 22.86
N ILE A 317 -13.08 1.12 21.74
CA ILE A 317 -12.78 0.27 20.58
C ILE A 317 -11.46 -0.42 20.83
N ASP A 318 -11.49 -1.75 20.86
CA ASP A 318 -10.30 -2.59 20.80
C ASP A 318 -10.07 -3.01 19.35
N ALA A 319 -9.06 -2.42 18.71
CA ALA A 319 -8.61 -2.78 17.36
C ALA A 319 -7.45 -3.80 17.37
N SER A 320 -7.03 -4.27 18.55
CA SER A 320 -5.94 -5.23 18.64
C SER A 320 -6.40 -6.61 18.18
N VAL A 321 -5.51 -7.30 17.46
CA VAL A 321 -5.77 -8.59 16.81
C VAL A 321 -4.50 -9.41 16.67
N VAL A 322 -4.68 -10.70 16.36
CA VAL A 322 -3.61 -11.61 15.95
C VAL A 322 -3.94 -12.08 14.55
N LEU A 323 -3.02 -11.87 13.60
CA LEU A 323 -3.16 -12.34 12.22
C LEU A 323 -2.99 -13.86 12.14
N ALA A 324 -3.35 -14.44 10.98
CA ALA A 324 -3.26 -15.88 10.75
C ALA A 324 -1.83 -16.45 10.87
N ASP A 325 -0.81 -15.62 10.63
CA ASP A 325 0.61 -15.94 10.79
C ASP A 325 1.11 -15.83 12.25
N GLY A 326 0.25 -15.42 13.19
CA GLY A 326 0.57 -15.20 14.59
C GLY A 326 1.07 -13.78 14.92
N THR A 327 1.21 -12.90 13.93
CA THR A 327 1.62 -11.51 14.15
C THR A 327 0.60 -10.77 14.99
N LYS A 328 1.05 -10.10 16.05
CA LYS A 328 0.22 -9.23 16.89
C LYS A 328 0.16 -7.83 16.29
N ILE A 329 -1.05 -7.33 16.08
CA ILE A 329 -1.34 -6.00 15.53
C ILE A 329 -2.16 -5.24 16.57
N ARG A 330 -1.72 -4.04 16.97
CA ARG A 330 -2.46 -3.24 17.97
C ARG A 330 -3.53 -2.35 17.34
N ASP A 331 -3.28 -1.90 16.11
CA ASP A 331 -4.12 -0.95 15.38
C ASP A 331 -3.77 -0.93 13.87
N VAL A 332 -4.42 -0.04 13.12
CA VAL A 332 -4.15 0.16 11.69
C VAL A 332 -2.70 0.54 11.38
N VAL A 333 -1.99 1.21 12.28
CA VAL A 333 -0.60 1.63 12.03
C VAL A 333 0.31 0.41 12.05
N ASP A 334 0.11 -0.51 13.00
CA ASP A 334 0.81 -1.79 13.01
C ASP A 334 0.44 -2.63 11.78
N LEU A 335 -0.84 -2.64 11.35
CA LEU A 335 -1.28 -3.31 10.12
C LEU A 335 -0.57 -2.76 8.88
N LYS A 336 -0.49 -1.43 8.74
CA LYS A 336 0.24 -0.76 7.66
C LYS A 336 1.71 -1.17 7.64
N ARG A 337 2.37 -1.23 8.80
CA ARG A 337 3.77 -1.69 8.90
C ARG A 337 3.93 -3.14 8.46
N TRP A 338 3.02 -4.02 8.88
CA TRP A 338 3.05 -5.43 8.47
C TRP A 338 2.84 -5.57 6.95
N LEU A 339 1.93 -4.80 6.35
CA LEU A 339 1.74 -4.78 4.90
C LEU A 339 2.96 -4.24 4.14
N VAL A 340 3.63 -3.21 4.67
CA VAL A 340 4.89 -2.70 4.11
C VAL A 340 6.01 -3.74 4.19
N ALA A 341 6.08 -4.52 5.28
CA ALA A 341 7.03 -5.62 5.40
C ALA A 341 6.75 -6.76 4.42
N ASN A 342 5.48 -6.95 4.04
CA ASN A 342 5.00 -7.97 3.11
C ASN A 342 4.58 -7.37 1.75
N ILE A 343 5.25 -6.31 1.30
CA ILE A 343 4.81 -5.52 0.14
C ILE A 343 4.76 -6.31 -1.17
N ASP A 344 5.46 -7.44 -1.26
CA ASP A 344 5.46 -8.35 -2.40
C ASP A 344 4.07 -8.92 -2.65
N GLN A 345 3.35 -9.26 -1.58
CA GLN A 345 1.99 -9.79 -1.66
C GLN A 345 1.04 -8.72 -2.20
N PHE A 346 1.16 -7.49 -1.70
CA PHE A 346 0.42 -6.35 -2.24
C PHE A 346 0.78 -6.07 -3.70
N SER A 347 2.08 -6.10 -4.03
CA SER A 347 2.57 -5.85 -5.40
C SER A 347 2.02 -6.88 -6.38
N GLN A 348 1.97 -8.16 -5.98
CA GLN A 348 1.36 -9.23 -6.76
C GLN A 348 -0.14 -9.00 -6.95
N CYS A 349 -0.86 -8.66 -5.88
CA CYS A 349 -2.30 -8.38 -5.95
C CYS A 349 -2.61 -7.25 -6.95
N VAL A 350 -1.89 -6.12 -6.85
CA VAL A 350 -2.09 -5.00 -7.79
C VAL A 350 -1.75 -5.39 -9.21
N ALA A 351 -0.67 -6.13 -9.44
CA ALA A 351 -0.28 -6.61 -10.76
C ALA A 351 -1.38 -7.48 -11.39
N GLU A 352 -2.00 -8.37 -10.61
CA GLU A 352 -3.10 -9.23 -11.06
C GLU A 352 -4.38 -8.45 -11.32
N LYS A 353 -4.73 -7.48 -10.46
CA LYS A 353 -5.90 -6.60 -10.65
C LYS A 353 -5.77 -5.78 -11.93
N LEU A 354 -4.57 -5.27 -12.18
CA LEU A 354 -4.26 -4.48 -13.37
C LEU A 354 -4.26 -5.34 -14.64
N MET A 355 -3.68 -6.54 -14.59
CA MET A 355 -3.75 -7.49 -15.70
C MET A 355 -5.19 -7.88 -15.99
N THR A 356 -5.99 -8.11 -14.95
CA THR A 356 -7.42 -8.45 -15.09
C THR A 356 -8.19 -7.32 -15.77
N TYR A 357 -7.96 -6.08 -15.35
CA TYR A 357 -8.57 -4.90 -15.97
C TYR A 357 -8.14 -4.73 -17.44
N ALA A 358 -6.85 -4.93 -17.74
CA ALA A 358 -6.33 -4.78 -19.09
C ALA A 358 -6.83 -5.88 -20.05
N ALA A 359 -6.86 -7.13 -19.59
CA ALA A 359 -7.23 -8.29 -20.40
C ALA A 359 -8.74 -8.59 -20.41
N GLY A 360 -9.51 -8.02 -19.48
CA GLY A 360 -10.93 -8.36 -19.28
C GLY A 360 -11.14 -9.80 -18.80
N ARG A 361 -10.11 -10.44 -18.22
CA ARG A 361 -10.19 -11.79 -17.66
C ARG A 361 -9.10 -12.00 -16.61
N ALA A 362 -9.30 -12.95 -15.70
CA ALA A 362 -8.27 -13.34 -14.75
C ALA A 362 -7.00 -13.84 -15.49
N PRO A 363 -5.81 -13.61 -14.91
CA PRO A 363 -4.57 -14.12 -15.47
C PRO A 363 -4.54 -15.65 -15.39
N ASN A 364 -4.09 -16.28 -16.47
CA ASN A 364 -3.89 -17.73 -16.54
C ASN A 364 -2.62 -18.14 -15.77
N TYR A 365 -2.34 -19.44 -15.69
CA TYR A 365 -1.20 -19.97 -14.94
C TYR A 365 0.16 -19.39 -15.40
N ALA A 366 0.39 -19.28 -16.72
CA ALA A 366 1.64 -18.76 -17.26
C ALA A 366 1.80 -17.26 -16.96
N GLU A 367 0.72 -16.48 -17.14
CA GLU A 367 0.70 -15.05 -16.84
C GLU A 367 0.93 -14.79 -15.34
N ARG A 368 0.35 -15.59 -14.44
CA ARG A 368 0.60 -15.47 -13.00
C ARG A 368 2.07 -15.66 -12.65
N LYS A 369 2.72 -16.64 -13.29
CA LYS A 369 4.16 -16.88 -13.11
C LYS A 369 4.97 -15.67 -13.59
N GLU A 370 4.63 -15.13 -14.76
CA GLU A 370 5.29 -13.94 -15.31
C GLU A 370 5.10 -12.72 -14.42
N LEU A 371 3.88 -12.45 -13.93
CA LEU A 371 3.61 -11.37 -12.97
C LEU A 371 4.45 -11.53 -11.69
N ALA A 372 4.57 -12.74 -11.17
CA ALA A 372 5.41 -13.02 -10.00
C ALA A 372 6.90 -12.77 -10.29
N ASP A 373 7.38 -13.12 -11.48
CA ASP A 373 8.74 -12.81 -11.93
C ASP A 373 8.96 -11.30 -12.13
N ILE A 374 7.95 -10.55 -12.57
CA ILE A 374 7.99 -9.09 -12.69
C ILE A 374 8.07 -8.45 -11.30
N VAL A 375 7.24 -8.90 -10.36
CA VAL A 375 7.22 -8.39 -8.98
C VAL A 375 8.55 -8.67 -8.28
N ARG A 376 9.11 -9.87 -8.43
CA ARG A 376 10.45 -10.22 -7.92
C ARG A 376 11.57 -9.47 -8.64
N GLY A 377 11.53 -9.42 -9.98
CA GLY A 377 12.56 -8.81 -10.82
C GLY A 377 12.60 -7.29 -10.74
N SER A 378 11.48 -6.65 -10.39
CA SER A 378 11.44 -5.21 -10.06
C SER A 378 12.23 -4.88 -8.80
N ALA A 379 12.55 -5.87 -7.95
CA ALA A 379 13.50 -5.69 -6.84
C ALA A 379 14.97 -5.66 -7.31
N ILE A 380 15.27 -6.27 -8.47
CA ILE A 380 16.64 -6.44 -9.00
C ILE A 380 17.02 -5.29 -9.93
N LEU A 381 16.09 -4.75 -10.73
CA LEU A 381 16.40 -3.64 -11.66
C LEU A 381 16.71 -2.30 -10.96
N VAL A 382 16.44 -2.18 -9.66
CA VAL A 382 16.82 -0.99 -8.88
C VAL A 382 18.33 -0.95 -8.63
N THR A 383 19.00 -2.09 -8.54
CA THR A 383 20.46 -2.12 -8.35
C THR A 383 21.25 -1.78 -9.62
N ASP A 384 20.64 -1.89 -10.80
CA ASP A 384 21.29 -1.58 -12.08
C ASP A 384 21.20 -0.11 -12.50
N ARG A 385 20.33 0.69 -11.86
CA ARG A 385 20.31 2.15 -12.00
C ARG A 385 21.30 2.87 -11.07
N LEU A 386 22.00 2.13 -10.23
CA LEU A 386 23.05 2.67 -9.36
C LEU A 386 24.33 2.90 -10.19
N SER A 387 24.96 4.05 -9.98
CA SER A 387 26.30 4.30 -10.53
C SER A 387 27.28 3.19 -10.09
N PRO A 388 28.37 2.91 -10.82
CA PRO A 388 29.35 1.90 -10.41
C PRO A 388 29.83 2.07 -8.95
N THR A 389 29.92 3.31 -8.49
CA THR A 389 30.25 3.68 -7.11
C THR A 389 29.14 3.30 -6.13
N GLN A 390 27.87 3.56 -6.49
CA GLN A 390 26.71 3.17 -5.67
C GLN A 390 26.53 1.64 -5.62
N ARG A 391 26.85 0.91 -6.69
CA ARG A 391 26.87 -0.57 -6.69
C ARG A 391 27.93 -1.14 -5.75
N LYS A 392 29.14 -0.57 -5.75
CA LYS A 392 30.20 -0.95 -4.79
C LYS A 392 29.78 -0.66 -3.35
N ALA A 393 29.19 0.51 -3.07
CA ALA A 393 28.71 0.86 -1.74
C ALA A 393 27.59 -0.08 -1.27
N PHE A 394 26.62 -0.41 -2.13
CA PHE A 394 25.53 -1.34 -1.79
C PHE A 394 26.03 -2.78 -1.60
N GLY A 395 26.99 -3.22 -2.43
CA GLY A 395 27.67 -4.50 -2.28
C GLY A 395 28.44 -4.62 -0.97
N ALA A 396 29.19 -3.57 -0.60
CA ALA A 396 29.94 -3.50 0.66
C ALA A 396 29.00 -3.48 1.88
N ILE A 397 27.90 -2.72 1.82
CA ILE A 397 26.89 -2.69 2.90
C ILE A 397 26.20 -4.05 3.05
N THR A 398 25.88 -4.73 1.95
CA THR A 398 25.22 -6.04 1.97
C THR A 398 26.17 -7.15 2.46
N ALA A 399 27.45 -7.09 2.06
CA ALA A 399 28.51 -7.98 2.55
C ALA A 399 28.80 -7.75 4.05
N CYS A 400 28.83 -6.49 4.50
CA CYS A 400 29.04 -6.17 5.91
C CYS A 400 27.85 -6.60 6.78
N ARG A 401 26.61 -6.50 6.26
CA ARG A 401 25.39 -6.94 6.97
C ARG A 401 25.25 -8.46 7.06
N THR A 402 25.70 -9.19 6.03
CA THR A 402 25.73 -10.66 6.03
C THR A 402 26.90 -11.21 6.87
N ALA A 403 28.06 -10.54 6.87
CA ALA A 403 29.20 -10.91 7.72
C ALA A 403 28.97 -10.63 9.22
N LYS A 404 28.22 -9.56 9.57
CA LYS A 404 27.84 -9.25 10.96
C LYS A 404 26.87 -10.27 11.56
N LEU A 405 26.12 -11.00 10.72
CA LEU A 405 25.30 -12.15 11.12
C LEU A 405 26.15 -13.44 11.30
N GLY A 406 27.37 -13.48 10.76
CA GLY A 406 28.30 -14.62 10.82
C GLY A 406 29.46 -14.49 11.81
N GLY A 407 29.56 -13.38 12.54
CA GLY A 407 30.48 -13.24 13.68
C GLY A 407 31.98 -13.03 13.37
N GLN A 408 32.37 -12.73 12.12
CA GLN A 408 33.77 -12.45 11.79
C GLN A 408 34.15 -10.97 12.02
N ARG A 409 35.34 -10.71 12.58
CA ARG A 409 35.92 -9.36 12.74
C ARG A 409 36.93 -9.10 11.62
N PHE A 410 36.84 -7.94 10.94
CA PHE A 410 37.82 -7.49 9.95
C PHE A 410 38.30 -6.05 10.22
N SER A 411 39.48 -5.76 9.66
CA SER A 411 40.30 -4.55 9.81
C SER A 411 39.74 -3.36 9.01
N CYS A 412 40.08 -2.13 9.41
CA CYS A 412 39.65 -0.89 8.75
C CYS A 412 40.09 -0.76 7.28
N ASP A 413 41.07 -1.54 6.82
CA ASP A 413 41.52 -1.50 5.42
C ASP A 413 40.51 -2.16 4.44
N ASP A 414 39.55 -2.93 4.95
CA ASP A 414 38.53 -3.64 4.14
C ASP A 414 37.23 -2.83 3.92
N CYS A 415 37.12 -1.59 4.43
CA CYS A 415 35.88 -0.81 4.45
C CYS A 415 35.79 0.31 3.40
#